data_AF-A0A4Y8C6L0-F1
#
_entry.id   AF-A0A4Y8C6L0-F1
#
_cell.length_a   1.000
_cell.length_b   1.000
_cell.length_c   1.000
_cell.angle_alpha   90.00
_cell.angle_beta   90.00
_cell.angle_gamma   90.00
#
_symmetry.space_group_name_H-M   'P 1'
#
loop_
_entity.id
_entity.type
_entity.pdbx_description
1 polymer ?
#
loop_
_entity_poly.entity_id
_entity_poly.type
_entity_poly.pdbx_seq_one_letter_code
_entity_poly.pdbx_strand_id
1 'polypeptide(L)'
;PSSLRKVRKDIETLEVENEALKMENDEKNQKRLDEIAKELANLKEKQNALNSQFENEKSVFDGISAKKKEIDLLKNEASLAKARGEFQKAAELEYGKIPSLEKEV
;
A
#
# COMPACT_ATOMS: atom_id res chain seq x y z
N PRO A 1 4.96 -4.73 -5.86
CA PRO A 1 4.48 -5.79 -6.79
C PRO A 1 5.24 -5.78 -8.12
N SER A 2 5.60 -6.94 -8.67
CA SER A 2 6.35 -7.06 -9.94
C SER A 2 5.56 -6.53 -11.14
N SER A 3 4.24 -6.73 -11.15
CA SER A 3 3.29 -6.21 -12.14
C SER A 3 3.31 -4.68 -12.22
N LEU A 4 3.24 -4.00 -11.08
CA LEU A 4 3.29 -2.53 -10.99
C LEU A 4 4.63 -1.97 -11.47
N ARG A 5 5.75 -2.65 -11.15
CA ARG A 5 7.09 -2.26 -11.63
C ARG A 5 7.20 -2.37 -13.14
N LYS A 6 6.63 -3.43 -13.73
CA LYS A 6 6.60 -3.62 -15.18
C LYS A 6 5.82 -2.50 -15.87
N VAL A 7 4.60 -2.22 -15.40
CA VAL A 7 3.75 -1.15 -15.97
C VAL A 7 4.45 0.21 -15.88
N ARG A 8 5.13 0.53 -14.78
CA ARG A 8 5.90 1.78 -14.65
C ARG A 8 7.02 1.89 -15.68
N LYS A 9 7.78 0.81 -15.89
CA LYS A 9 8.84 0.77 -16.89
C LYS A 9 8.31 0.92 -18.31
N ASP A 10 7.17 0.28 -18.60
CA ASP A 10 6.52 0.36 -19.92
C ASP A 10 6.05 1.81 -20.18
N ILE A 11 5.49 2.49 -19.17
CA ILE A 11 5.13 3.92 -19.24
C ILE A 11 6.36 4.79 -19.49
N GLU A 12 7.44 4.63 -18.70
CA GLU A 12 8.68 5.41 -18.89
C GLU A 12 9.25 5.25 -20.30
N THR A 13 9.24 4.02 -20.83
CA THR A 13 9.75 3.73 -22.18
C THR A 13 8.94 4.47 -23.24
N LEU A 14 7.61 4.46 -23.13
CA LEU A 14 6.73 5.17 -24.06
C LEU A 14 6.80 6.69 -23.91
N GLU A 15 7.02 7.22 -22.70
CA GLU A 15 7.20 8.66 -22.48
C GLU A 15 8.51 9.16 -23.12
N VAL A 16 9.59 8.38 -23.03
CA VAL A 16 10.85 8.67 -23.73
C VAL A 16 10.67 8.62 -25.25
N GLU A 17 9.98 7.60 -25.77
CA GLU A 17 9.67 7.50 -27.21
C GLU A 17 8.81 8.68 -27.69
N ASN A 18 7.80 9.07 -26.90
CA ASN A 18 6.93 10.20 -27.20
C ASN A 18 7.73 11.51 -27.34
N GLU A 19 8.64 11.76 -26.40
CA GLU A 19 9.46 12.98 -26.39
C GLU A 19 10.46 12.98 -27.56
N ALA A 20 11.10 11.85 -27.84
CA ALA A 20 11.99 11.71 -28.99
C ALA A 20 11.28 12.02 -30.31
N LEU A 21 10.09 11.45 -30.53
CA LEU A 21 9.31 11.66 -31.76
C LEU A 21 8.81 13.11 -31.90
N LYS A 22 8.51 13.78 -30.78
CA LYS A 22 8.17 15.21 -30.76
C LYS A 22 9.35 16.10 -31.13
N MET A 23 10.56 15.76 -30.69
CA MET A 23 11.77 16.51 -31.02
C MET A 23 12.12 16.42 -32.51
N GLU A 24 11.85 15.28 -33.16
CA GLU A 24 12.07 15.08 -34.59
C GLU A 24 11.07 15.85 -35.47
N ASN A 25 9.87 16.17 -34.95
CA ASN A 25 8.87 17.04 -35.55
C ASN A 25 8.53 16.74 -37.04
N ASP A 26 8.50 15.44 -37.40
CA ASP A 26 8.13 14.96 -38.74
C ASP A 26 6.61 14.62 -38.77
N GLU A 27 5.89 15.06 -39.82
CA GLU A 27 4.47 14.76 -40.01
C GLU A 27 4.18 13.24 -40.04
N LYS A 28 5.17 12.42 -40.42
CA LYS A 28 5.07 10.95 -40.39
C LYS A 28 4.93 10.40 -38.96
N ASN A 29 5.44 11.11 -37.96
CA ASN A 29 5.41 10.69 -36.56
C ASN A 29 4.02 10.86 -35.93
N GLN A 30 3.13 11.67 -36.53
CA GLN A 30 1.82 11.98 -35.94
C GLN A 30 0.99 10.72 -35.63
N LYS A 31 0.97 9.74 -36.53
CA LYS A 31 0.25 8.47 -36.29
C LYS A 31 0.81 7.71 -35.09
N ARG A 32 2.14 7.64 -34.96
CA ARG A 32 2.80 6.96 -33.84
C ARG A 32 2.59 7.72 -32.53
N LEU A 33 2.61 9.05 -32.55
CA LEU A 33 2.30 9.89 -31.39
C LEU A 33 0.87 9.64 -30.86
N ASP A 34 -0.10 9.51 -31.77
CA ASP A 34 -1.49 9.21 -31.41
C ASP A 34 -1.64 7.78 -30.83
N GLU A 35 -0.90 6.81 -31.36
CA GLU A 35 -0.84 5.45 -30.81
C GLU A 35 -0.22 5.44 -29.40
N ILE A 36 0.94 6.07 -29.23
CA ILE A 36 1.62 6.18 -27.92
C ILE A 36 0.71 6.86 -26.90
N ALA A 37 -0.03 7.90 -27.29
CA ALA A 37 -0.98 8.56 -26.39
C ALA A 37 -2.07 7.61 -25.88
N LYS A 38 -2.60 6.74 -26.76
CA LYS A 38 -3.59 5.70 -26.37
C LYS A 38 -2.96 4.63 -25.49
N GLU A 39 -1.76 4.16 -25.83
CA GLU A 39 -1.03 3.17 -25.03
C GLU A 39 -0.72 3.70 -23.62
N LEU A 40 -0.25 4.94 -23.52
CA LEU A 40 0.00 5.61 -22.25
C LEU A 40 -1.28 5.75 -21.41
N ALA A 41 -2.41 6.11 -22.02
CA ALA A 41 -3.68 6.19 -21.31
C ALA A 41 -4.08 4.83 -20.70
N ASN A 42 -4.03 3.77 -21.51
CA ASN A 42 -4.33 2.41 -21.06
C ASN A 42 -3.39 1.93 -19.94
N LEU A 43 -2.09 2.21 -20.06
CA LEU A 43 -1.11 1.83 -19.04
C LEU A 43 -1.28 2.63 -17.75
N LYS A 44 -1.61 3.93 -17.83
CA LYS A 44 -1.88 4.77 -16.66
C LYS A 44 -3.14 4.30 -15.91
N GLU A 45 -4.20 3.92 -16.62
CA GLU A 45 -5.37 3.29 -15.99
C GLU A 45 -5.01 1.99 -15.28
N LYS A 46 -4.25 1.12 -15.94
CA LYS A 46 -3.77 -0.14 -15.35
C LYS A 46 -2.88 0.10 -14.12
N GLN A 47 -2.01 1.11 -14.18
CA GLN A 47 -1.16 1.52 -13.06
C GLN A 47 -2.01 1.97 -11.86
N ASN A 48 -3.03 2.80 -12.11
CA ASN A 48 -3.93 3.30 -11.07
C ASN A 48 -4.72 2.17 -10.41
N ALA A 49 -5.23 1.21 -11.19
CA ALA A 49 -5.92 0.04 -10.65
C ALA A 49 -4.99 -0.79 -9.75
N LEU A 50 -3.76 -1.07 -10.20
CA LEU A 50 -2.77 -1.83 -9.44
C LEU A 50 -2.29 -1.09 -8.18
N ASN A 51 -2.13 0.23 -8.25
CA ASN A 51 -1.80 1.06 -7.09
C ASN A 51 -2.94 1.00 -6.07
N SER A 52 -4.18 1.20 -6.50
CA SER A 52 -5.35 1.19 -5.61
C SER A 52 -5.52 -0.16 -4.91
N GLN A 53 -5.32 -1.26 -5.63
CA GLN A 53 -5.32 -2.59 -5.04
C GLN A 53 -4.22 -2.72 -3.97
N PHE A 54 -2.99 -2.33 -4.30
CA PHE A 54 -1.87 -2.42 -3.38
C PHE A 54 -2.05 -1.53 -2.14
N GLU A 55 -2.59 -0.32 -2.30
CA GLU A 55 -2.89 0.59 -1.20
C GLU A 55 -3.96 0.03 -0.27
N ASN A 56 -5.01 -0.60 -0.82
CA ASN A 56 -6.02 -1.29 -0.01
C ASN A 56 -5.41 -2.46 0.77
N GLU A 57 -4.64 -3.33 0.10
CA GLU A 57 -3.95 -4.44 0.75
C GLU A 57 -3.02 -3.95 1.87
N LYS A 58 -2.25 -2.89 1.58
CA LYS A 58 -1.36 -2.27 2.55
C LYS A 58 -2.12 -1.66 3.72
N SER A 59 -3.22 -0.95 3.49
CA SER A 59 -4.03 -0.34 4.56
C SER A 59 -4.61 -1.39 5.50
N VAL A 60 -5.07 -2.53 4.97
CA VAL A 60 -5.55 -3.65 5.78
C VAL A 60 -4.42 -4.22 6.62
N PHE A 61 -3.26 -4.46 6.00
CA PHE A 61 -2.08 -4.97 6.70
C PHE A 61 -1.58 -4.01 7.80
N ASP A 62 -1.50 -2.71 7.50
CA ASP A 62 -1.07 -1.68 8.43
C ASP A 62 -2.04 -1.60 9.63
N GLY A 63 -3.35 -1.73 9.39
CA GLY A 63 -4.36 -1.82 10.44
C GLY A 63 -4.16 -3.03 11.35
N ILE A 64 -3.96 -4.22 10.76
CA ILE A 64 -3.66 -5.46 11.51
C ILE A 64 -2.36 -5.31 12.31
N SER A 65 -1.32 -4.73 11.70
CA SER A 65 -0.02 -4.51 12.35
C SER A 65 -0.14 -3.56 13.54
N ALA A 66 -0.91 -2.48 13.40
CA ALA A 66 -1.17 -1.53 14.48
C ALA A 66 -1.88 -2.20 15.67
N LYS A 67 -2.94 -2.98 15.40
CA LYS A 67 -3.65 -3.71 16.45
C LYS A 67 -2.77 -4.74 17.16
N LYS A 68 -1.91 -5.46 16.42
CA LYS A 68 -0.93 -6.38 17.03
C LYS A 68 0.04 -5.65 17.96
N LYS A 69 0.55 -4.49 17.54
CA LYS A 69 1.42 -3.66 18.40
C LYS A 69 0.69 -3.19 19.66
N GLU A 70 -0.59 -2.81 19.54
CA GLU A 70 -1.41 -2.43 20.69
C GLU A 70 -1.59 -3.60 21.67
N ILE A 71 -1.86 -4.81 21.17
CA ILE A 71 -1.94 -6.03 21.99
C ILE A 71 -0.62 -6.27 22.74
N ASP A 72 0.52 -6.16 22.05
CA ASP A 72 1.83 -6.35 22.68
C ASP A 72 2.12 -5.30 23.77
N LEU A 73 1.73 -4.05 23.54
CA LEU A 73 1.83 -2.99 24.55
C LEU A 73 0.96 -3.30 25.77
N LEU A 74 -0.28 -3.73 25.58
CA LEU A 74 -1.18 -4.08 26.66
C LEU A 74 -0.70 -5.31 27.44
N LYS A 75 -0.10 -6.31 26.77
CA LYS A 75 0.52 -7.47 27.43
C LYS A 75 1.69 -7.06 28.33
N ASN A 76 2.52 -6.12 27.86
CA ASN A 76 3.58 -5.54 28.67
C ASN A 76 3.02 -4.73 29.85
N GLU A 77 1.98 -3.93 29.63
CA GLU A 77 1.34 -3.15 30.70
C GLU A 77 0.71 -4.05 31.76
N ALA A 78 0.04 -5.15 31.37
CA ALA A 78 -0.50 -6.14 32.29
C ALA A 78 0.59 -6.77 33.16
N SER A 79 1.73 -7.12 32.53
CA SER A 79 2.88 -7.68 33.25
C SER A 79 3.47 -6.69 34.26
N LEU A 80 3.59 -5.42 33.88
CA LEU A 80 4.04 -4.35 34.79
C LEU A 80 3.05 -4.10 35.92
N ALA A 81 1.75 -4.10 35.63
CA ALA A 81 0.69 -3.96 36.64
C ALA A 81 0.75 -5.10 37.67
N LYS A 82 0.95 -6.35 37.22
CA LYS A 82 1.19 -7.49 38.12
C LYS A 82 2.40 -7.28 39.02
N ALA A 83 3.52 -6.83 38.45
CA ALA A 83 4.75 -6.58 39.20
C ALA A 83 4.58 -5.47 40.26
N ARG A 84 3.70 -4.50 40.02
CA ARG A 84 3.37 -3.40 40.93
C ARG A 84 2.30 -3.75 41.97
N GLY A 85 1.72 -4.96 41.91
CA GLY A 85 0.59 -5.35 42.76
C GLY A 85 -0.76 -4.77 42.34
N GLU A 86 -0.86 -4.16 41.15
CA GLU A 86 -2.09 -3.64 40.55
C GLU A 86 -2.90 -4.78 39.89
N PHE A 87 -3.29 -5.79 40.67
CA PHE A 87 -3.91 -7.02 40.14
C PHE A 87 -5.25 -6.79 39.44
N GLN A 88 -6.05 -5.82 39.89
CA GLN A 88 -7.30 -5.45 39.24
C GLN A 88 -7.05 -4.92 37.82
N LYS A 89 -6.06 -4.04 37.65
CA LYS A 89 -5.68 -3.49 36.36
C LYS A 89 -5.12 -4.57 35.43
N ALA A 90 -4.28 -5.46 35.97
CA ALA A 90 -3.77 -6.60 35.21
C ALA A 90 -4.90 -7.51 34.70
N ALA A 91 -5.89 -7.83 35.54
CA ALA A 91 -7.03 -8.65 35.15
C ALA A 91 -7.92 -7.99 34.09
N GLU A 92 -8.16 -6.67 34.19
CA GLU A 92 -8.90 -5.91 33.17
C GLU A 92 -8.21 -5.96 31.81
N LEU A 93 -6.88 -5.83 31.79
CA LEU A 93 -6.10 -5.90 30.56
C LEU A 93 -6.09 -7.32 29.97
N GLU A 94 -5.81 -8.34 30.79
CA GLU A 94 -5.69 -9.75 30.33
C GLU A 94 -6.99 -10.41 29.93
N TYR A 95 -8.10 -10.09 30.61
CA TYR A 95 -9.39 -10.75 30.36
C TYR A 95 -10.40 -9.85 29.66
N GLY A 96 -10.13 -8.55 29.55
CA GLY A 96 -10.99 -7.58 28.86
C GLY A 96 -10.37 -7.08 27.57
N LYS A 97 -9.41 -6.15 27.69
CA LYS A 97 -8.91 -5.38 26.55
C LYS A 97 -8.11 -6.22 25.55
N ILE A 98 -7.18 -7.06 26.02
CA ILE A 98 -6.35 -7.90 25.13
C ILE A 98 -7.22 -8.88 24.32
N PRO A 99 -8.11 -9.69 24.93
CA PRO A 99 -8.96 -10.61 24.17
C PRO A 99 -9.95 -9.91 23.23
N SER A 100 -10.38 -8.68 23.57
CA SER A 100 -11.24 -7.88 22.68
C SER A 100 -10.48 -7.48 21.42
N LEU A 101 -9.26 -6.96 21.57
CA LEU A 101 -8.43 -6.57 20.42
C LEU A 101 -7.96 -7.77 19.60
N GLU A 102 -7.66 -8.90 20.24
CA GLU A 102 -7.30 -10.16 19.55
C GLU A 102 -8.43 -10.70 18.68
N LYS A 103 -9.71 -10.41 19.00
CA LYS A 103 -10.86 -10.77 18.15
C LYS A 103 -11.02 -9.89 16.91
N GLU A 104 -10.43 -8.71 16.92
CA GLU A 104 -10.54 -7.76 15.81
C GLU A 104 -9.32 -7.79 14.86
N VAL A 105 -8.40 -8.73 15.07
CA VAL A 105 -7.20 -9.03 14.29
C VAL A 105 -7.39 -10.33 13.52
#